data_AF-A0A6B2TQ35-F1
#
_entry.id   AF-A0A6B2TQ35-F1
#
_cell.length_a   1.000
_cell.length_b   1.000
_cell.length_c   1.000
_cell.angle_alpha   90.00
_cell.angle_beta   90.00
_cell.angle_gamma   90.00
#
_symmetry.space_group_name_H-M   'P 1'
#
loop_
_entity.id
_entity.type
_entity.pdbx_description
1 polymer ?
#
loop_
_entity_poly.entity_id
_entity_poly.type
_entity_poly.pdbx_seq_one_letter_code
_entity_poly.pdbx_strand_id
1 'polypeptide(L)'
;MSPIDDHVAALTAALRGPERAKSRLIEEMHDGLLDTAAAYADAGVDEGEAARLAVRDFGTIQDLAPACQHELTIAQARHTARTITLTAPFLLACWYLARGDLLWQQLATHLTLIATVAALLAAATPAVTGTLARRLPTPHRLP
;
A
#
# COMPACT_ATOMS: atom_id res chain seq x y z
N MET A 1 -1.72 13.13 -25.88
CA MET A 1 -1.79 12.25 -24.71
C MET A 1 -3.24 11.89 -24.47
N SER A 2 -3.50 10.71 -23.89
CA SER A 2 -4.86 10.31 -23.54
C SER A 2 -5.39 11.18 -22.40
N PRO A 3 -6.70 11.47 -22.32
CA PRO A 3 -7.30 12.14 -21.17
C PRO A 3 -6.94 11.47 -19.83
N ILE A 4 -6.77 10.15 -19.83
CA ILE A 4 -6.36 9.35 -18.66
C ILE A 4 -4.93 9.68 -18.25
N ASP A 5 -3.99 9.70 -19.21
CA ASP A 5 -2.58 10.01 -18.94
C ASP A 5 -2.43 11.41 -18.32
N ASP A 6 -3.16 12.39 -18.85
CA ASP A 6 -3.13 13.78 -18.39
C ASP A 6 -3.69 13.89 -16.95
N HIS A 7 -4.77 13.16 -16.66
CA HIS A 7 -5.35 13.11 -15.32
C HIS A 7 -4.41 12.45 -14.30
N VAL A 8 -3.79 11.32 -14.67
CA VAL A 8 -2.84 10.60 -13.83
C VAL A 8 -1.58 11.43 -13.58
N ALA A 9 -1.07 12.14 -14.59
CA ALA A 9 0.06 13.05 -14.42
C ALA A 9 -0.28 14.21 -13.47
N ALA A 10 -1.47 14.81 -13.59
CA ALA A 10 -1.93 15.86 -12.69
C ALA A 10 -2.08 15.36 -11.25
N LEU A 11 -2.65 14.17 -11.05
CA LEU A 11 -2.76 13.54 -9.74
C LEU A 11 -1.38 13.26 -9.13
N THR A 12 -0.46 12.71 -9.94
CA THR A 12 0.92 12.45 -9.52
C THR A 12 1.62 13.73 -9.07
N ALA A 13 1.39 14.86 -9.74
CA ALA A 13 1.97 16.14 -9.35
C ALA A 13 1.36 16.69 -8.04
N ALA A 14 0.08 16.43 -7.77
CA ALA A 14 -0.62 16.86 -6.56
C ALA A 14 -0.23 16.04 -5.30
N LEU A 15 0.11 14.76 -5.48
CA LEU A 15 0.45 13.87 -4.36
C LEU A 15 1.90 14.04 -3.89
N ARG A 16 2.08 13.98 -2.56
CA ARG A 16 3.36 14.06 -1.86
C ARG A 16 3.50 12.86 -0.94
N GLY A 17 4.67 12.25 -0.89
CA GLY A 17 4.90 11.10 -0.01
C GLY A 17 6.02 10.20 -0.52
N PRO A 18 6.22 9.04 0.12
CA PRO A 18 7.24 8.08 -0.28
C PRO A 18 6.97 7.54 -1.69
N GLU A 19 7.94 7.69 -2.57
CA GLU A 19 7.84 7.38 -4.02
C GLU A 19 7.23 6.01 -4.29
N ARG A 20 7.66 4.95 -3.59
CA ARG A 20 7.17 3.58 -3.83
C ARG A 20 5.69 3.40 -3.52
N ALA A 21 5.16 4.06 -2.47
CA ALA A 21 3.75 3.96 -2.14
C ALA A 21 2.90 4.80 -3.11
N LYS A 22 3.42 5.97 -3.49
CA LYS A 22 2.81 6.85 -4.48
C LYS A 22 2.70 6.19 -5.85
N SER A 23 3.78 5.61 -6.38
CA SER A 23 3.76 4.94 -7.69
C SER A 23 2.75 3.81 -7.75
N ARG A 24 2.68 2.99 -6.69
CA ARG A 24 1.70 1.90 -6.59
C ARG A 24 0.26 2.41 -6.60
N LEU A 25 -0.03 3.46 -5.82
CA LEU A 25 -1.37 4.04 -5.77
C LEU A 25 -1.76 4.62 -7.13
N ILE A 26 -0.82 5.28 -7.82
CA ILE A 26 -1.04 5.84 -9.15
C ILE A 26 -1.28 4.74 -10.19
N GLU A 27 -0.54 3.63 -10.14
CA GLU A 27 -0.74 2.47 -11.01
C GLU A 27 -2.14 1.87 -10.81
N GLU A 28 -2.55 1.62 -9.56
CA GLU A 28 -3.90 1.12 -9.23
C GLU A 28 -5.00 2.08 -9.74
N MET A 29 -4.79 3.39 -9.66
CA MET A 29 -5.71 4.42 -10.16
C MET A 29 -5.82 4.42 -11.69
N HIS A 30 -4.67 4.32 -12.37
CA HIS A 30 -4.57 4.28 -13.82
C HIS A 30 -5.27 3.04 -14.38
N ASP A 31 -5.04 1.88 -13.77
CA ASP A 31 -5.68 0.63 -14.18
C ASP A 31 -7.21 0.71 -14.01
N GLY A 32 -7.70 1.26 -12.89
CA GLY A 32 -9.13 1.47 -12.69
C GLY A 32 -9.78 2.42 -13.72
N LEU A 33 -9.04 3.45 -14.16
CA LEU A 33 -9.49 4.35 -15.22
C LEU A 33 -9.55 3.63 -16.58
N LEU A 34 -8.57 2.79 -16.89
CA LEU A 34 -8.57 1.98 -18.11
C LEU A 34 -9.72 0.96 -18.11
N ASP A 35 -9.95 0.27 -17.00
CA ASP A 35 -11.08 -0.67 -16.85
C ASP A 35 -12.42 0.02 -17.04
N THR A 36 -12.57 1.24 -16.50
CA THR A 36 -13.79 2.05 -16.67
C THR A 36 -13.96 2.52 -18.12
N ALA A 37 -12.89 2.97 -18.77
CA ALA A 37 -12.92 3.36 -20.17
C ALA A 37 -13.24 2.16 -21.08
N ALA A 38 -12.68 0.98 -20.80
CA ALA A 38 -12.99 -0.25 -21.50
C ALA A 38 -14.47 -0.60 -21.37
N ALA A 39 -15.07 -0.43 -20.19
CA ALA A 39 -16.51 -0.66 -20.01
C ALA A 39 -17.39 0.28 -20.86
N TYR A 40 -16.99 1.55 -21.04
CA TYR A 40 -17.69 2.46 -21.95
C TYR A 40 -17.48 2.08 -23.42
N ALA A 41 -16.28 1.67 -23.80
CA ALA A 41 -15.99 1.21 -25.15
C ALA A 41 -16.80 -0.04 -25.50
N ASP A 42 -16.91 -1.00 -24.57
CA ASP A 42 -17.75 -2.19 -24.70
C ASP A 42 -19.25 -1.84 -24.80
N ALA A 43 -19.66 -0.71 -24.22
CA ALA A 43 -21.01 -0.15 -24.37
C ALA A 43 -21.22 0.61 -25.70
N GLY A 44 -20.22 0.64 -26.58
CA GLY A 44 -20.30 1.23 -27.92
C GLY A 44 -19.91 2.72 -27.98
N VAL A 45 -19.31 3.26 -26.92
CA VAL A 45 -18.76 4.63 -26.93
C VAL A 45 -17.40 4.64 -27.64
N ASP A 46 -17.13 5.69 -28.43
CA ASP A 46 -15.82 5.91 -29.04
C ASP A 46 -14.70 5.97 -27.98
N GLU A 47 -13.53 5.39 -28.26
CA GLU A 47 -12.42 5.28 -27.30
C GLU A 47 -12.02 6.63 -26.68
N GLY A 48 -12.00 7.70 -27.48
CA GLY A 48 -11.63 9.03 -26.99
C GLY A 48 -12.68 9.63 -26.06
N GLU A 49 -13.96 9.34 -26.29
CA GLU A 49 -15.05 9.74 -25.40
C GLU A 49 -15.14 8.84 -24.17
N ALA A 50 -14.92 7.55 -24.32
CA ALA A 50 -14.85 6.59 -23.22
C ALA A 50 -13.80 6.99 -22.18
N ALA A 51 -12.61 7.43 -22.62
CA ALA A 51 -11.58 7.94 -21.73
C ALA A 51 -12.01 9.23 -21.00
N ARG A 52 -12.71 10.14 -21.67
CA ARG A 52 -13.23 11.38 -21.05
C ARG A 52 -14.32 11.08 -20.03
N LEU A 53 -15.24 10.17 -20.34
CA LEU A 53 -16.28 9.71 -19.43
C LEU A 53 -15.68 9.03 -18.21
N ALA A 54 -14.70 8.15 -18.40
CA ALA A 54 -13.99 7.49 -17.30
C ALA A 54 -13.35 8.52 -16.35
N VAL A 55 -12.61 9.51 -16.88
CA VAL A 55 -12.01 10.57 -16.04
C VAL A 55 -13.07 11.41 -15.32
N ARG A 56 -14.18 11.74 -16.00
CA ARG A 56 -15.27 12.52 -15.41
C ARG A 56 -15.92 11.77 -14.24
N ASP A 57 -16.18 10.48 -14.42
CA ASP A 57 -16.84 9.64 -13.43
C ASP A 57 -15.90 9.29 -12.26
N PHE A 58 -14.58 9.28 -12.49
CA PHE A 58 -13.56 9.11 -11.47
C PHE A 58 -13.45 10.31 -10.51
N GLY A 59 -13.83 11.51 -10.98
CA GLY A 59 -13.90 12.73 -10.18
C GLY A 59 -12.70 13.67 -10.35
N THR A 60 -12.70 14.77 -9.59
CA THR A 60 -11.66 15.80 -9.73
C THR A 60 -10.46 15.53 -8.84
N ILE A 61 -9.29 16.06 -9.23
CA ILE A 61 -8.06 15.97 -8.43
C ILE A 61 -8.24 16.56 -7.02
N GLN A 62 -9.09 17.58 -6.87
CA GLN A 62 -9.34 18.21 -5.57
C GLN A 62 -10.10 17.29 -4.61
N ASP A 63 -10.95 16.41 -5.14
CA ASP A 63 -11.71 15.45 -4.34
C ASP A 63 -10.85 14.22 -4.00
N LEU A 64 -10.00 13.78 -4.95
CA LEU A 64 -9.17 12.57 -4.81
C LEU A 64 -7.93 12.79 -3.95
N ALA A 65 -7.27 13.95 -4.06
CA ALA A 65 -5.99 14.19 -3.41
C ALA A 65 -6.03 14.04 -1.88
N PRO A 66 -7.03 14.56 -1.14
CA PRO A 66 -7.11 14.38 0.31
C PRO A 66 -7.25 12.91 0.73
N ALA A 67 -8.08 12.13 0.02
CA ALA A 67 -8.28 10.71 0.29
C ALA A 67 -7.00 9.91 0.04
N CYS A 68 -6.35 10.15 -1.10
CA CYS A 68 -5.07 9.53 -1.45
C CYS A 68 -3.96 9.88 -0.44
N GLN A 69 -3.91 11.12 0.03
CA GLN A 69 -2.95 11.56 1.04
C GLN A 69 -3.16 10.87 2.39
N HIS A 70 -4.41 10.61 2.77
CA HIS A 70 -4.73 9.85 3.97
C HIS A 70 -4.17 8.42 3.89
N GLU A 71 -4.37 7.75 2.76
CA GLU A 71 -3.82 6.40 2.54
C GLU A 71 -2.28 6.39 2.53
N LEU A 72 -1.65 7.39 1.90
CA LEU A 72 -0.20 7.53 1.91
C LEU A 72 0.35 7.77 3.32
N THR A 73 -0.37 8.52 4.15
CA THR A 73 0.00 8.76 5.56
C THR A 73 -0.05 7.46 6.36
N ILE A 74 -1.05 6.61 6.14
CA ILE A 74 -1.16 5.28 6.77
C ILE A 74 -0.03 4.36 6.27
N ALA A 75 0.27 4.39 4.98
CA ALA A 75 1.38 3.63 4.40
C ALA A 75 2.74 4.07 4.98
N GLN A 76 2.93 5.37 5.19
CA GLN A 76 4.12 5.94 5.82
C GLN A 76 4.23 5.52 7.30
N ALA A 77 3.12 5.54 8.05
CA ALA A 77 3.09 5.06 9.44
C ALA A 77 3.52 3.59 9.56
N ARG A 78 3.10 2.73 8.62
CA ARG A 78 3.52 1.33 8.57
C ARG A 78 5.01 1.15 8.28
N HIS A 79 5.60 2.02 7.47
CA HIS A 79 7.04 1.97 7.21
C HIS A 79 7.83 2.33 8.46
N THR A 80 7.46 3.43 9.14
CA THR A 80 8.09 3.84 10.40
C THR A 80 7.92 2.79 11.51
N ALA A 81 6.71 2.23 11.64
CA ALA A 81 6.44 1.17 12.60
C ALA A 81 7.30 -0.09 12.36
N ARG A 82 7.49 -0.48 11.08
CA ARG A 82 8.41 -1.58 10.73
C ARG A 82 9.85 -1.27 11.12
N THR A 83 10.34 -0.07 10.80
CA THR A 83 11.71 0.33 11.16
C THR A 83 11.91 0.29 12.68
N ILE A 84 11.00 0.89 13.45
CA ILE A 84 11.07 0.88 14.93
C ILE A 84 11.05 -0.56 15.48
N THR A 85 10.17 -1.41 14.93
CA THR A 85 10.04 -2.82 15.32
C THR A 85 11.31 -3.62 15.03
N LEU A 86 12.07 -3.26 13.99
CA LEU A 86 13.35 -3.91 13.64
C LEU A 86 14.53 -3.32 14.42
N THR A 87 14.52 -2.03 14.75
CA THR A 87 15.60 -1.37 15.50
C THR A 87 15.67 -1.88 16.94
N ALA A 88 14.53 -2.10 17.61
CA ALA A 88 14.50 -2.59 18.98
C ALA A 88 15.22 -3.95 19.20
N PRO A 89 14.91 -5.02 18.44
CA PRO A 89 15.61 -6.30 18.57
C PRO A 89 17.06 -6.23 18.11
N PHE A 90 17.39 -5.36 17.14
CA PHE A 90 18.77 -5.15 16.70
C PHE A 90 19.63 -4.54 17.81
N LEU A 91 19.15 -3.50 18.48
CA LEU A 91 19.85 -2.88 19.61
C LEU A 91 20.00 -3.86 20.78
N LEU A 92 18.97 -4.66 21.06
CA LEU A 92 19.05 -5.76 22.03
C LEU A 92 20.13 -6.78 21.64
N ALA A 93 20.16 -7.23 20.38
CA ALA A 93 21.16 -8.17 19.91
C ALA A 93 22.59 -7.62 20.03
N CYS A 94 22.83 -6.36 19.62
CA CYS A 94 24.12 -5.70 19.78
C CYS A 94 24.55 -5.60 21.24
N TRP A 95 23.62 -5.23 22.14
CA TRP A 95 23.87 -5.14 23.58
C TRP A 95 24.21 -6.49 24.22
N TYR A 96 23.55 -7.57 23.78
CA TYR A 96 23.83 -8.93 24.24
C TYR A 96 25.17 -9.45 23.72
N LEU A 97 25.49 -9.21 22.44
CA LEU A 97 26.80 -9.55 21.86
C LEU A 97 27.95 -8.84 22.58
N ALA A 98 27.74 -7.61 23.05
CA ALA A 98 28.74 -6.85 23.79
C ALA A 98 28.96 -7.35 25.24
N ARG A 99 28.00 -8.05 25.85
CA ARG A 99 28.07 -8.45 27.28
C ARG A 99 28.73 -9.81 27.54
N GLY A 100 28.87 -10.69 26.53
CA GLY A 100 29.79 -11.84 26.56
C GLY A 100 29.63 -12.83 27.73
N ASP A 101 28.45 -13.44 27.91
CA ASP A 101 28.25 -14.47 28.95
C ASP A 101 27.48 -15.71 28.42
N LEU A 102 28.13 -16.87 28.38
CA LEU A 102 27.79 -18.04 27.54
C LEU A 102 26.53 -18.81 28.00
N LEU A 103 26.23 -18.79 29.30
CA LEU A 103 25.03 -19.43 29.87
C LEU A 103 23.78 -18.55 29.68
N TRP A 104 23.96 -17.23 29.66
CA TRP A 104 22.90 -16.27 29.37
C TRP A 104 22.62 -16.18 27.86
N GLN A 105 23.63 -16.44 27.01
CA GLN A 105 23.48 -16.52 25.55
C GLN A 105 22.44 -17.56 25.12
N GLN A 106 22.37 -18.75 25.71
CA GLN A 106 21.40 -19.76 25.28
C GLN A 106 19.95 -19.36 25.58
N LEU A 107 19.69 -18.83 26.77
CA LEU A 107 18.34 -18.36 27.15
C LEU A 107 17.94 -17.11 26.35
N ALA A 108 18.89 -16.20 26.12
CA ALA A 108 18.71 -15.03 25.28
C ALA A 108 18.44 -15.41 23.82
N THR A 109 19.09 -16.45 23.29
CA THR A 109 18.85 -16.96 21.93
C THR A 109 17.41 -17.47 21.78
N HIS A 110 16.90 -18.23 22.75
CA HIS A 110 15.52 -18.71 22.70
C HIS A 110 14.50 -17.57 22.78
N LEU A 111 14.72 -16.57 23.64
CA LEU A 111 13.84 -15.41 23.75
C LEU A 111 13.91 -14.50 22.52
N THR A 112 15.09 -14.30 21.93
CA THR A 112 15.21 -13.55 20.66
C THR A 112 14.61 -14.32 19.51
N LEU A 113 14.71 -15.64 19.47
CA LEU A 113 14.08 -16.47 18.44
C LEU A 113 12.55 -16.43 18.57
N ILE A 114 12.01 -16.52 19.78
CA ILE A 114 10.56 -16.34 20.03
C ILE A 114 10.12 -14.92 19.65
N ALA A 115 10.88 -13.89 20.03
CA ALA A 115 10.55 -12.51 19.71
C ALA A 115 10.65 -12.21 18.21
N THR A 116 11.64 -12.76 17.50
CA THR A 116 11.74 -12.64 16.04
C THR A 116 10.64 -13.41 15.34
N VAL A 117 10.30 -14.61 15.78
CA VAL A 117 9.15 -15.36 15.24
C VAL A 117 7.85 -14.60 15.50
N ALA A 118 7.65 -14.05 16.69
CA ALA A 118 6.50 -13.22 17.03
C ALA A 118 6.45 -11.93 16.19
N ALA A 119 7.60 -11.29 15.97
CA ALA A 119 7.70 -10.11 15.10
C ALA A 119 7.45 -10.45 13.63
N LEU A 120 7.92 -11.60 13.15
CA LEU A 120 7.62 -12.12 11.81
C LEU A 120 6.12 -12.43 11.65
N LEU A 121 5.50 -13.07 12.64
CA LEU A 121 4.05 -13.33 12.67
C LEU A 121 3.25 -12.01 12.73
N ALA A 122 3.65 -11.06 13.57
CA ALA A 122 3.02 -9.75 13.65
C ALA A 122 3.19 -8.95 12.35
N ALA A 123 4.33 -9.08 11.66
CA ALA A 123 4.57 -8.48 10.34
C ALA A 123 3.80 -9.19 9.21
N ALA A 124 3.52 -10.49 9.35
CA ALA A 124 2.70 -11.27 8.44
C ALA A 124 1.19 -10.96 8.61
N THR A 125 0.76 -10.58 9.81
CA THR A 125 -0.65 -10.24 10.10
C THR A 125 -1.23 -9.17 9.15
N PRO A 126 -0.60 -8.00 8.92
CA PRO A 126 -1.09 -7.03 7.95
C PRO A 126 -0.93 -7.49 6.49
N ALA A 127 -0.03 -8.43 6.20
CA ALA A 127 0.08 -9.04 4.87
C ALA A 127 -1.11 -9.96 4.59
N VAL A 128 -1.57 -10.73 5.59
CA VAL A 128 -2.75 -11.59 5.49
C VAL A 128 -4.03 -10.76 5.41
N THR A 129 -4.24 -9.75 6.27
CA THR A 129 -5.47 -8.93 6.23
C THR A 129 -5.55 -8.09 4.94
N GLY A 130 -4.42 -7.58 4.44
CA GLY A 130 -4.37 -6.82 3.18
C GLY A 130 -4.37 -7.67 1.89
N THR A 131 -4.19 -8.98 1.98
CA THR A 131 -4.38 -9.90 0.85
C THR A 131 -5.74 -10.59 0.87
N LEU A 132 -6.33 -10.81 2.05
CA LEU A 132 -7.70 -11.31 2.19
C LEU A 132 -8.74 -10.30 1.71
N ALA A 133 -8.56 -9.00 2.01
CA ALA A 133 -9.45 -7.94 1.52
C ALA A 133 -9.46 -7.82 -0.02
N ARG A 134 -8.34 -8.19 -0.68
CA ARG A 134 -8.24 -8.25 -2.15
C ARG A 134 -8.84 -9.51 -2.77
N ARG A 135 -9.17 -10.53 -1.96
CA ARG A 135 -9.70 -11.83 -2.44
C ARG A 135 -11.16 -12.05 -2.08
N LEU A 136 -11.83 -11.08 -1.47
CA LEU A 136 -13.28 -11.15 -1.28
C LEU A 136 -13.95 -10.49 -2.49
N PRO A 137 -14.41 -11.26 -3.50
CA PRO A 137 -15.27 -10.73 -4.53
C PRO A 137 -16.49 -10.09 -3.86
N THR A 138 -16.71 -8.81 -4.13
CA THR A 138 -17.92 -8.10 -3.75
C THR A 138 -19.11 -8.85 -4.36
N PRO A 139 -20.01 -9.44 -3.55
CA PRO A 139 -21.17 -10.15 -4.09
C PRO A 139 -22.02 -9.16 -4.88
N HIS A 140 -21.97 -9.26 -6.21
CA HIS A 140 -22.86 -8.55 -7.13
C HIS A 140 -24.24 -9.17 -7.07
N ARG A 141 -24.97 -9.01 -5.96
CA ARG A 141 -26.44 -9.05 -5.89
C ARG A 141 -26.89 -8.49 -4.55
N LEU A 142 -27.45 -7.29 -4.56
CA LEU A 142 -28.65 -7.01 -3.78
C LEU A 142 -29.61 -6.15 -4.63
N PRO A 143 -30.93 -6.40 -4.49
CA PRO A 143 -32.00 -6.05 -5.43
C PRO A 143 -32.39 -4.57 -5.46
#